data_AF-A0A7Z0HCU6-F1
#
_entry.id   AF-A0A7Z0HCU6-F1
#
_cell.length_a   1.000
_cell.length_b   1.000
_cell.length_c   1.000
_cell.angle_alpha   90.00
_cell.angle_beta   90.00
_cell.angle_gamma   90.00
#
_symmetry.space_group_name_H-M   'P 1'
#
loop_
_entity.id
_entity.type
_entity.pdbx_description
1 polymer ?
#
loop_
_entity_poly.entity_id
_entity_poly.type
_entity_poly.pdbx_seq_one_letter_code
_entity_poly.pdbx_strand_id
1 'polypeptide(L)'
;MDESYIDDTPNAFLYQRIMDRHPKSIIGCFIISEDWNEQALLELKEKSEAWFLVGLQIDDMDFDRLDIIEGIVRCQPEDVNQVVKLLDISPRGLIAIDVIDIKSLFEREKSYKFIQIHVTDGCETDMAKKAANEIVSQLPKHPNIKGLLLGIESSKSPSLDNTAYIIDFIEKSIMADELYMDSCTSMSDEPNSFRLRAMYAEG
;
A
#
# COMPACT_ATOMS: atom_id res chain seq x y z
N MET A 1 24.30 -12.04 -27.84
CA MET A 1 24.07 -12.22 -26.40
C MET A 1 23.52 -10.87 -25.96
N ASP A 2 22.28 -10.52 -26.30
CA ASP A 2 21.01 -11.17 -25.98
C ASP A 2 20.94 -11.57 -24.51
N GLU A 3 20.46 -10.62 -23.71
CA GLU A 3 19.83 -10.79 -22.41
C GLU A 3 19.19 -9.43 -22.11
N SER A 4 17.98 -9.24 -22.64
CA SER A 4 17.03 -8.28 -22.08
C SER A 4 16.68 -8.76 -20.68
N TYR A 5 17.56 -8.51 -19.70
CA TYR A 5 17.19 -8.54 -18.30
C TYR A 5 16.18 -7.41 -18.11
N ILE A 6 14.91 -7.76 -18.24
CA ILE A 6 13.89 -7.09 -17.45
C ILE A 6 14.39 -7.27 -16.02
N ASP A 7 14.78 -6.16 -15.41
CA ASP A 7 15.11 -6.13 -14.01
C ASP A 7 13.81 -6.46 -13.27
N ASP A 8 13.57 -7.75 -13.01
CA ASP A 8 12.41 -8.29 -12.25
C ASP A 8 12.48 -7.90 -10.76
N THR A 9 13.22 -6.85 -10.43
CA THR A 9 13.32 -6.26 -9.10
C THR A 9 11.93 -5.73 -8.71
N PRO A 10 11.29 -6.27 -7.65
CA PRO A 10 10.00 -5.78 -7.20
C PRO A 10 10.15 -4.34 -6.69
N ASN A 11 9.07 -3.56 -6.82
CA ASN A 11 9.05 -2.20 -6.29
C ASN A 11 9.07 -2.24 -4.77
N ALA A 12 8.36 -3.18 -4.14
CA ALA A 12 8.39 -3.38 -2.69
C ALA A 12 8.68 -4.83 -2.31
N PHE A 13 9.50 -5.02 -1.28
CA PHE A 13 9.83 -6.36 -0.76
C PHE A 13 9.81 -6.39 0.77
N LEU A 14 9.29 -7.47 1.34
CA LEU A 14 9.24 -7.69 2.79
C LEU A 14 10.50 -8.42 3.28
N TYR A 15 11.37 -7.71 3.98
CA TYR A 15 12.58 -8.27 4.54
C TYR A 15 12.33 -8.84 5.94
N GLN A 16 12.87 -10.04 6.15
CA GLN A 16 13.00 -10.65 7.45
C GLN A 16 14.47 -10.62 7.85
N ARG A 17 14.73 -10.54 9.16
CA ARG A 17 16.11 -10.45 9.66
C ARG A 17 16.95 -11.69 9.35
N ILE A 18 16.31 -12.86 9.31
CA ILE A 18 16.95 -14.17 9.10
C ILE A 18 16.82 -14.56 7.61
N MET A 19 17.22 -13.67 6.71
CA MET A 19 17.27 -13.95 5.29
C MET A 19 18.70 -14.20 4.81
N ASP A 20 18.91 -15.32 4.13
CA ASP A 20 20.20 -15.66 3.52
C ASP A 20 20.57 -14.75 2.34
N ARG A 21 19.56 -14.14 1.72
CA ARG A 21 19.70 -13.24 0.57
C ARG A 21 18.79 -12.04 0.74
N HIS A 22 19.33 -10.87 0.41
CA HIS A 22 18.59 -9.62 0.35
C HIS A 22 18.40 -9.31 -1.13
N PRO A 23 17.26 -9.68 -1.74
CA PRO A 23 16.99 -9.24 -3.12
C PRO A 23 17.01 -7.72 -3.17
N LYS A 24 17.19 -7.14 -4.35
CA LYS A 24 17.02 -5.70 -4.52
C LYS A 24 15.54 -5.37 -4.47
N SER A 25 15.22 -4.17 -4.00
CA SER A 25 13.86 -3.59 -4.09
C SER A 25 13.96 -2.09 -3.96
N ILE A 26 13.07 -1.33 -4.59
CA ILE A 26 13.06 0.13 -4.43
C ILE A 26 12.58 0.53 -3.02
N ILE A 27 11.57 -0.17 -2.51
CA ILE A 27 10.96 0.02 -1.20
C ILE A 27 11.23 -1.19 -0.31
N GLY A 28 12.00 -0.98 0.77
CA GLY A 28 12.27 -2.02 1.76
C GLY A 28 11.20 -2.03 2.86
N CYS A 29 10.33 -3.03 2.86
CA CYS A 29 9.35 -3.22 3.93
C CYS A 29 9.91 -4.15 5.00
N PHE A 30 9.61 -3.89 6.27
CA PHE A 30 9.96 -4.78 7.37
C PHE A 30 8.91 -4.70 8.49
N ILE A 31 8.69 -5.77 9.23
CA ILE A 31 7.81 -5.75 10.41
C ILE A 31 8.57 -5.12 11.57
N ILE A 32 8.03 -4.04 12.11
CA ILE A 32 8.60 -3.35 13.27
C ILE A 32 8.69 -4.31 14.45
N SER A 33 9.86 -4.38 15.07
CA SER A 33 10.14 -5.18 16.26
C SER A 33 11.45 -4.70 16.89
N GLU A 34 11.73 -5.14 18.11
CA GLU A 34 12.99 -4.85 18.83
C GLU A 34 14.25 -5.29 18.05
N ASP A 35 14.07 -6.21 17.10
CA ASP A 35 15.13 -6.69 16.23
C ASP A 35 15.64 -5.63 15.24
N TRP A 36 14.83 -4.62 14.92
CA TRP A 36 15.17 -3.59 13.94
C TRP A 36 15.64 -2.30 14.60
N ASN A 37 16.85 -2.35 15.17
CA ASN A 37 17.53 -1.12 15.62
C ASN A 37 18.10 -0.34 14.43
N GLU A 38 18.55 0.89 14.68
CA GLU A 38 19.08 1.80 13.65
C GLU A 38 20.18 1.17 12.79
N GLN A 39 21.13 0.48 13.43
CA GLN A 39 22.23 -0.20 12.72
C GLN A 39 21.71 -1.32 11.80
N ALA A 40 20.75 -2.11 12.27
CA ALA A 40 20.15 -3.18 11.47
C ALA A 40 19.38 -2.63 10.26
N LEU A 41 18.72 -1.48 10.42
CA LEU A 41 18.02 -0.80 9.32
C LEU A 41 18.98 -0.17 8.31
N LEU A 42 20.11 0.40 8.76
CA LEU A 42 21.17 0.89 7.88
C LEU A 42 21.73 -0.24 7.03
N GLU A 43 22.06 -1.37 7.66
CA GLU A 43 22.52 -2.55 6.95
C GLU A 43 21.48 -3.10 5.98
N LEU A 44 20.20 -3.09 6.37
CA LEU A 44 19.12 -3.51 5.48
C LEU A 44 19.10 -2.62 4.22
N LYS A 45 19.05 -1.29 4.41
CA LYS A 45 19.00 -0.32 3.31
C LYS A 45 20.19 -0.48 2.35
N GLU A 46 21.39 -0.72 2.89
CA GLU A 46 22.60 -0.96 2.11
C GLU A 46 22.54 -2.29 1.34
N LYS A 47 22.17 -3.39 2.02
CA LYS A 47 22.14 -4.74 1.41
C LYS A 47 21.04 -4.91 0.36
N SER A 48 19.88 -4.29 0.58
CA SER A 48 18.76 -4.33 -0.36
C SER A 48 18.85 -3.27 -1.46
N GLU A 49 19.80 -2.33 -1.35
CA GLU A 49 19.88 -1.12 -2.16
C GLU A 49 18.54 -0.35 -2.22
N ALA A 50 17.78 -0.40 -1.12
CA ALA A 50 16.46 0.23 -1.08
C ALA A 50 16.59 1.74 -1.07
N TRP A 51 15.75 2.40 -1.88
CA TRP A 51 15.71 3.86 -1.90
C TRP A 51 15.17 4.41 -0.58
N PHE A 52 14.13 3.75 -0.04
CA PHE A 52 13.57 4.05 1.27
C PHE A 52 13.01 2.81 1.96
N LEU A 53 12.82 2.91 3.28
CA LEU A 53 12.29 1.87 4.13
C LEU A 53 10.90 2.24 4.67
N VAL A 54 10.03 1.23 4.76
CA VAL A 54 8.69 1.33 5.33
C VAL A 54 8.54 0.31 6.45
N GLY A 55 8.24 0.80 7.65
CA GLY A 55 7.95 -0.04 8.80
C GLY A 55 6.49 -0.50 8.81
N LEU A 56 6.26 -1.80 8.95
CA LEU A 56 4.93 -2.39 9.12
C LEU A 56 4.69 -2.63 10.61
N GLN A 57 3.78 -1.86 11.18
CA GLN A 57 3.40 -1.98 12.58
C GLN A 57 2.16 -2.89 12.68
N ILE A 58 2.30 -4.02 13.36
CA ILE A 58 1.23 -5.02 13.52
C ILE A 58 0.68 -5.12 14.95
N ASP A 59 1.27 -4.36 15.87
CA ASP A 59 0.90 -4.29 17.28
C ASP A 59 0.72 -2.83 17.73
N ASP A 60 0.22 -2.65 18.94
CA ASP A 60 0.03 -1.33 19.55
C ASP A 60 1.30 -0.80 20.23
N MET A 61 2.48 -1.35 19.90
CA MET A 61 3.73 -0.92 20.52
C MET A 61 4.09 0.50 20.09
N ASP A 62 4.41 1.35 21.06
CA ASP A 62 5.02 2.64 20.76
C ASP A 62 6.44 2.40 20.24
N PHE A 63 6.59 2.50 18.92
CA PHE A 63 7.87 2.42 18.27
C PHE A 63 8.50 3.80 18.21
N ASP A 64 9.61 3.97 18.93
CA ASP A 64 10.44 5.17 18.85
C ASP A 64 10.95 5.30 17.42
N ARG A 65 10.40 6.30 16.74
CA ARG A 65 10.64 6.52 15.31
C ARG A 65 12.12 6.74 15.06
N LEU A 66 12.66 5.99 14.11
CA LEU A 66 14.02 6.14 13.62
C LEU A 66 14.00 6.96 12.33
N ASP A 67 14.91 7.93 12.20
CA ASP A 67 14.99 8.84 11.04
C ASP A 67 15.26 8.11 9.71
N ILE A 68 15.71 6.86 9.78
CA ILE A 68 15.96 6.01 8.62
C ILE A 68 14.69 5.47 7.94
N ILE A 69 13.53 5.54 8.61
CA ILE A 69 12.26 5.03 8.10
C ILE A 69 11.45 6.19 7.54
N GLU A 70 11.10 6.10 6.27
CA GLU A 70 10.34 7.13 5.58
C GLU A 70 8.86 7.12 5.98
N GLY A 71 8.29 5.95 6.27
CA GLY A 71 6.90 5.84 6.72
C GLY A 71 6.59 4.58 7.52
N ILE A 72 5.53 4.65 8.31
CA ILE A 72 4.98 3.52 9.08
C ILE A 72 3.58 3.22 8.57
N VAL A 73 3.28 1.94 8.33
CA VAL A 73 1.93 1.46 8.01
C VAL A 73 1.46 0.52 9.10
N ARG A 74 0.40 0.93 9.80
CA ARG A 74 -0.30 0.13 10.80
C ARG A 74 -1.31 -0.79 10.12
N CYS A 75 -1.19 -2.09 10.33
CA CYS A 75 -2.03 -3.10 9.70
C CYS A 75 -2.24 -4.29 10.63
N GLN A 76 -3.22 -5.15 10.35
CA GLN A 76 -3.33 -6.42 11.06
C GLN A 76 -2.24 -7.40 10.57
N PRO A 77 -1.81 -8.37 11.38
CA PRO A 77 -0.80 -9.36 10.98
C PRO A 77 -1.12 -10.07 9.65
N GLU A 78 -2.38 -10.40 9.40
CA GLU A 78 -2.88 -11.02 8.16
C GLU A 78 -2.80 -10.10 6.93
N ASP A 79 -2.72 -8.79 7.13
CA ASP A 79 -2.75 -7.76 6.09
C ASP A 79 -1.36 -7.37 5.58
N VAL A 80 -0.29 -7.80 6.26
CA VAL A 80 1.11 -7.46 5.92
C VAL A 80 1.41 -7.65 4.43
N ASN A 81 1.03 -8.80 3.87
CA ASN A 81 1.27 -9.09 2.45
C ASN A 81 0.43 -8.20 1.53
N GLN A 82 -0.72 -7.71 1.98
CA GLN A 82 -1.58 -6.82 1.20
C GLN A 82 -1.04 -5.38 1.20
N VAL A 83 -0.43 -4.94 2.30
CA VAL A 83 0.31 -3.67 2.34
C VAL A 83 1.48 -3.72 1.36
N VAL A 84 2.29 -4.78 1.43
CA VAL A 84 3.44 -4.95 0.53
C VAL A 84 2.99 -4.98 -0.93
N LYS A 85 1.88 -5.67 -1.26
CA LYS A 85 1.30 -5.65 -2.61
C LYS A 85 0.80 -4.28 -3.06
N LEU A 86 0.28 -3.46 -2.14
CA LEU A 86 -0.16 -2.11 -2.47
C LEU A 86 1.03 -1.19 -2.78
N LEU A 87 2.14 -1.36 -2.05
CA LEU A 87 3.40 -0.64 -2.27
C LEU A 87 4.20 -1.21 -3.44
N ASP A 88 4.01 -2.47 -3.79
CA ASP A 88 4.59 -3.11 -4.96
C ASP A 88 3.82 -2.71 -6.21
N ILE A 89 4.06 -1.47 -6.63
CA ILE A 89 3.43 -0.82 -7.78
C ILE A 89 3.47 -1.76 -8.98
N SER A 90 2.31 -2.34 -9.33
CA SER A 90 2.22 -3.22 -10.48
C SER A 90 2.02 -2.42 -11.77
N PRO A 91 2.76 -2.71 -12.85
CA PRO A 91 2.48 -2.13 -14.16
C PRO A 91 1.19 -2.70 -14.80
N ARG A 92 0.52 -3.67 -14.16
CA ARG A 92 -0.61 -4.43 -14.73
C ARG A 92 -1.98 -3.78 -14.51
N GLY A 93 -2.04 -2.45 -14.53
CA GLY A 93 -3.26 -1.67 -14.32
C GLY A 93 -3.46 -0.60 -15.38
N LEU A 94 -4.64 0.03 -15.33
CA LEU A 94 -4.98 1.19 -16.15
C LEU A 94 -4.36 2.49 -15.59
N ILE A 95 -4.47 2.65 -14.27
CA ILE A 95 -3.89 3.76 -13.51
C ILE A 95 -2.69 3.20 -12.74
N ALA A 96 -1.51 3.75 -13.02
CA ALA A 96 -0.27 3.47 -12.30
C ALA A 96 0.12 4.71 -11.50
N ILE A 97 0.62 4.48 -10.30
CA ILE A 97 1.40 5.44 -9.50
C ILE A 97 2.87 5.08 -9.64
N ASP A 98 3.78 5.97 -9.29
CA ASP A 98 5.20 5.65 -9.19
C ASP A 98 5.71 5.71 -7.74
N VAL A 99 6.97 5.35 -7.55
CA VAL A 99 7.58 5.31 -6.23
C VAL A 99 7.80 6.72 -5.62
N ILE A 100 7.82 7.76 -6.45
CA ILE A 100 7.90 9.16 -6.03
C ILE A 100 6.55 9.58 -5.43
N ASP A 101 5.43 9.11 -5.99
CA ASP A 101 4.09 9.34 -5.43
C ASP A 101 3.97 8.73 -4.02
N ILE A 102 4.42 7.48 -3.86
CA ILE A 102 4.44 6.80 -2.54
C ILE A 102 5.33 7.55 -1.56
N LYS A 103 6.51 8.00 -1.99
CA LYS A 103 7.39 8.78 -1.11
C LYS A 103 6.75 10.10 -0.68
N SER A 104 6.14 10.82 -1.63
CA SER A 104 5.44 12.09 -1.37
C SER A 104 4.27 11.90 -0.40
N LEU A 105 3.58 10.75 -0.46
CA LEU A 105 2.54 10.37 0.49
C LEU A 105 3.11 10.29 1.93
N PHE A 106 4.27 9.64 2.13
CA PHE A 106 4.91 9.53 3.44
C PHE A 106 5.57 10.83 3.94
N GLU A 107 5.93 11.74 3.04
CA GLU A 107 6.41 13.08 3.40
C GLU A 107 5.29 13.95 4.02
N ARG A 108 4.03 13.72 3.63
CA ARG A 108 2.87 14.43 4.20
C ARG A 108 2.55 13.99 5.61
N GLU A 109 2.47 12.68 5.81
CA GLU A 109 2.22 12.08 7.11
C GLU A 109 3.08 10.83 7.27
N LYS A 110 3.76 10.69 8.41
CA LYS A 110 4.70 9.58 8.62
C LYS A 110 4.03 8.27 9.02
N SER A 111 2.74 8.27 9.33
CA SER A 111 2.01 7.11 9.84
C SER A 111 0.67 6.95 9.15
N TYR A 112 0.50 5.80 8.51
CA TYR A 112 -0.73 5.41 7.83
C TYR A 112 -1.37 4.22 8.53
N LYS A 113 -2.69 4.10 8.42
CA LYS A 113 -3.46 2.90 8.75
C LYS A 113 -3.87 2.20 7.47
N PHE A 114 -3.83 0.88 7.47
CA PHE A 114 -4.25 0.04 6.36
C PHE A 114 -5.61 -0.59 6.63
N ILE A 115 -6.46 -0.59 5.62
CA ILE A 115 -7.71 -1.35 5.57
C ILE A 115 -7.88 -1.98 4.19
N GLN A 116 -8.60 -3.08 4.12
CA GLN A 116 -8.97 -3.69 2.85
C GLN A 116 -10.36 -4.30 2.88
N ILE A 117 -10.99 -4.37 1.70
CA ILE A 117 -12.23 -5.09 1.45
C ILE A 117 -12.01 -6.04 0.28
N HIS A 118 -12.44 -7.29 0.44
CA HIS A 118 -12.39 -8.30 -0.60
C HIS A 118 -13.78 -8.89 -0.82
N VAL A 119 -14.28 -8.79 -2.06
CA VAL A 119 -15.59 -9.28 -2.48
C VAL A 119 -15.41 -10.30 -3.60
N THR A 120 -16.07 -11.45 -3.47
CA THR A 120 -15.95 -12.58 -4.42
C THR A 120 -17.29 -13.05 -4.98
N ASP A 121 -18.36 -12.29 -4.73
CA ASP A 121 -19.73 -12.66 -5.10
C ASP A 121 -20.43 -11.50 -5.83
N GLY A 122 -20.81 -11.74 -7.08
CA GLY A 122 -21.54 -10.79 -7.93
C GLY A 122 -20.84 -10.45 -9.25
N CYS A 123 -21.46 -9.55 -10.02
CA CYS A 123 -20.79 -8.95 -11.18
C CYS A 123 -19.79 -7.89 -10.73
N GLU A 124 -18.80 -7.55 -11.57
CA GLU A 124 -17.74 -6.60 -11.21
C GLU A 124 -18.28 -5.27 -10.66
N THR A 125 -19.31 -4.69 -11.31
CA THR A 125 -19.89 -3.42 -10.87
C THR A 125 -20.58 -3.52 -9.51
N ASP A 126 -21.25 -4.63 -9.21
CA ASP A 126 -21.88 -4.83 -7.89
C ASP A 126 -20.82 -5.05 -6.80
N MET A 127 -19.78 -5.82 -7.11
CA MET A 127 -18.65 -6.03 -6.21
C MET A 127 -17.89 -4.73 -5.94
N ALA A 128 -17.64 -3.92 -6.96
CA ALA A 128 -17.03 -2.59 -6.86
C ALA A 128 -17.81 -1.66 -5.95
N LYS A 129 -19.13 -1.58 -6.14
CA LYS A 129 -20.03 -0.77 -5.29
C LYS A 129 -20.03 -1.27 -3.85
N LYS A 130 -20.13 -2.59 -3.64
CA LYS A 130 -20.12 -3.18 -2.30
C LYS A 130 -18.80 -2.88 -1.60
N ALA A 131 -17.67 -3.10 -2.26
CA ALA A 131 -16.35 -2.83 -1.72
C ALA A 131 -16.18 -1.34 -1.35
N ALA A 132 -16.64 -0.43 -2.21
CA ALA A 132 -16.57 1.01 -1.95
C ALA A 132 -17.40 1.43 -0.73
N ASN A 133 -18.62 0.88 -0.57
CA ASN A 133 -19.44 1.16 0.60
C ASN A 133 -18.80 0.62 1.90
N GLU A 134 -18.27 -0.60 1.85
CA GLU A 134 -17.66 -1.22 3.03
C GLU A 134 -16.36 -0.51 3.44
N ILE A 135 -15.50 -0.11 2.49
CA ILE A 135 -14.24 0.57 2.83
C ILE A 135 -14.51 1.96 3.44
N VAL A 136 -15.47 2.71 2.89
CA VAL A 136 -15.91 4.00 3.46
C VAL A 136 -16.46 3.80 4.87
N SER A 137 -17.15 2.70 5.15
CA SER A 137 -17.69 2.43 6.49
C SER A 137 -16.61 2.16 7.55
N GLN A 138 -15.41 1.76 7.11
CA GLN A 138 -14.24 1.55 7.98
C GLN A 138 -13.36 2.79 8.11
N LEU A 139 -13.49 3.75 7.18
CA LEU A 139 -12.82 5.04 7.31
C LEU A 139 -13.39 5.82 8.50
N PRO A 140 -12.54 6.59 9.20
CA PRO A 140 -12.99 7.33 10.36
C PRO A 140 -13.90 8.49 9.94
N LYS A 141 -15.02 8.68 10.67
CA LYS A 141 -16.09 9.61 10.27
C LYS A 141 -15.78 11.10 10.49
N HIS A 142 -14.81 11.41 11.34
CA HIS A 142 -14.60 12.74 11.91
C HIS A 142 -13.14 13.27 12.00
N PRO A 143 -12.06 12.53 11.70
CA PRO A 143 -10.75 13.13 11.54
C PRO A 143 -10.55 13.62 10.11
N ASN A 144 -9.80 14.70 9.96
CA ASN A 144 -9.38 15.24 8.67
C ASN A 144 -8.37 14.27 8.05
N ILE A 145 -8.78 13.50 7.03
CA ILE A 145 -7.86 12.61 6.33
C ILE A 145 -6.94 13.47 5.46
N LYS A 146 -5.64 13.42 5.73
CA LYS A 146 -4.64 14.23 5.01
C LYS A 146 -3.99 13.51 3.82
N GLY A 147 -4.00 12.19 3.86
CA GLY A 147 -3.38 11.35 2.84
C GLY A 147 -4.17 10.06 2.65
N LEU A 148 -4.39 9.67 1.40
CA LEU A 148 -5.04 8.43 1.02
C LEU A 148 -4.33 7.82 -0.20
N LEU A 149 -3.96 6.56 -0.10
CA LEU A 149 -3.57 5.74 -1.24
C LEU A 149 -4.57 4.61 -1.41
N LEU A 150 -5.18 4.53 -2.60
CA LEU A 150 -6.20 3.54 -2.93
C LEU A 150 -5.70 2.56 -3.99
N GLY A 151 -5.68 1.27 -3.67
CA GLY A 151 -5.44 0.20 -4.62
C GLY A 151 -6.74 -0.49 -5.04
N ILE A 152 -7.01 -0.55 -6.34
CA ILE A 152 -8.20 -1.15 -6.93
C ILE A 152 -7.81 -2.38 -7.75
N GLU A 153 -8.15 -3.57 -7.26
CA GLU A 153 -7.75 -4.83 -7.87
C GLU A 153 -8.97 -5.66 -8.29
N SER A 154 -8.91 -6.28 -9.46
CA SER A 154 -9.96 -7.18 -9.94
C SER A 154 -9.37 -8.33 -10.76
N SER A 155 -10.14 -9.41 -10.93
CA SER A 155 -9.80 -10.55 -11.80
C SER A 155 -9.50 -10.18 -13.26
N LYS A 156 -9.99 -9.01 -13.69
CA LYS A 156 -9.65 -8.34 -14.95
C LYS A 156 -9.30 -6.91 -14.61
N SER A 157 -8.61 -6.19 -15.51
CA SER A 157 -8.35 -4.77 -15.29
C SER A 157 -9.69 -4.06 -14.98
N PRO A 158 -9.81 -3.39 -13.82
CA PRO A 158 -11.03 -2.67 -13.47
C PRO A 158 -11.44 -1.73 -14.60
N SER A 159 -12.73 -1.67 -14.90
CA SER A 159 -13.21 -0.73 -15.91
C SER A 159 -13.02 0.73 -15.48
N LEU A 160 -12.88 1.64 -16.45
CA LEU A 160 -12.83 3.10 -16.23
C LEU A 160 -14.04 3.58 -15.43
N ASP A 161 -15.24 3.11 -15.79
CA ASP A 161 -16.49 3.53 -15.14
C ASP A 161 -16.53 3.08 -13.67
N ASN A 162 -16.15 1.83 -13.38
CA ASN A 162 -16.08 1.35 -12.00
C ASN A 162 -15.00 2.09 -11.20
N THR A 163 -13.83 2.33 -11.81
CA THR A 163 -12.72 3.04 -11.17
C THR A 163 -13.11 4.48 -10.83
N ALA A 164 -13.66 5.22 -11.80
CA ALA A 164 -14.12 6.59 -11.60
C ALA A 164 -15.24 6.67 -10.55
N TYR A 165 -16.18 5.72 -10.56
CA TYR A 165 -17.23 5.65 -9.54
C TYR A 165 -16.65 5.47 -8.13
N ILE A 166 -15.69 4.56 -7.94
CA ILE A 166 -15.10 4.29 -6.62
C ILE A 166 -14.36 5.52 -6.11
N ILE A 167 -13.52 6.13 -6.95
CA ILE A 167 -12.74 7.32 -6.61
C ILE A 167 -13.67 8.46 -6.20
N ASP A 168 -14.65 8.80 -7.03
CA ASP A 168 -15.63 9.86 -6.77
C ASP A 168 -16.47 9.58 -5.52
N PHE A 169 -16.86 8.33 -5.29
CA PHE A 169 -17.65 7.93 -4.12
C PHE A 169 -16.85 8.08 -2.82
N ILE A 170 -15.58 7.63 -2.81
CA ILE A 170 -14.71 7.74 -1.64
C ILE A 170 -14.37 9.20 -1.36
N GLU A 171 -13.98 9.96 -2.38
CA GLU A 171 -13.65 11.39 -2.24
C GLU A 171 -14.82 12.19 -1.64
N LYS A 172 -16.05 11.96 -2.12
CA LYS A 172 -17.26 12.61 -1.57
C LYS A 172 -17.64 12.14 -0.17
N SER A 173 -17.16 10.98 0.27
CA SER A 173 -17.47 10.41 1.58
C SER A 173 -16.47 10.82 2.65
N ILE A 174 -15.30 11.33 2.26
CA ILE A 174 -14.25 11.79 3.17
C ILE A 174 -14.46 13.27 3.47
N MET A 175 -14.44 13.61 4.75
CA MET A 175 -14.38 15.01 5.19
C MET A 175 -12.91 15.41 5.32
N ALA A 176 -12.41 16.17 4.36
CA ALA A 176 -11.03 16.65 4.36
C ALA A 176 -10.92 18.07 3.79
N ASP A 177 -10.08 18.90 4.41
CA ASP A 177 -9.83 20.28 3.96
C ASP A 177 -8.87 20.30 2.75
N GLU A 178 -7.85 19.43 2.79
CA GLU A 178 -6.85 19.25 1.73
C GLU A 178 -6.51 17.75 1.61
N LEU A 179 -7.38 16.99 0.94
CA LEU A 179 -7.14 15.56 0.70
C LEU A 179 -6.05 15.39 -0.37
N TYR A 180 -4.94 14.77 0.00
CA TYR A 180 -4.02 14.19 -0.99
C TYR A 180 -4.41 12.73 -1.23
N MET A 181 -4.94 12.45 -2.42
CA MET A 181 -5.38 11.12 -2.81
C MET A 181 -4.68 10.66 -4.08
N ASP A 182 -3.99 9.53 -3.99
CA ASP A 182 -3.49 8.77 -5.14
C ASP A 182 -4.25 7.45 -5.26
N SER A 183 -4.36 6.96 -6.50
CA SER A 183 -5.00 5.67 -6.76
C SER A 183 -4.24 4.88 -7.81
N CYS A 184 -4.19 3.57 -7.62
CA CYS A 184 -3.65 2.64 -8.59
C CYS A 184 -4.64 1.51 -8.86
N THR A 185 -4.49 0.88 -10.01
CA THR A 185 -5.28 -0.30 -10.40
C THR A 185 -4.35 -1.47 -10.63
N SER A 186 -4.84 -2.69 -10.39
CA SER A 186 -4.10 -3.90 -10.69
C SER A 186 -5.04 -5.04 -11.10
N MET A 187 -4.45 -6.08 -11.68
CA MET A 187 -5.12 -7.33 -11.97
C MET A 187 -4.67 -8.42 -11.00
N SER A 188 -5.62 -9.24 -10.56
CA SER A 188 -5.37 -10.45 -9.81
C SER A 188 -5.66 -11.67 -10.68
N ASP A 189 -4.92 -12.75 -10.46
CA ASP A 189 -5.24 -14.07 -11.05
C ASP A 189 -6.42 -14.75 -10.32
N GLU A 190 -6.91 -14.17 -9.22
CA GLU A 190 -8.04 -14.68 -8.45
C GLU A 190 -9.36 -14.44 -9.22
N PRO A 191 -10.06 -15.50 -9.67
CA PRO A 191 -11.24 -15.35 -10.53
C PRO A 191 -12.41 -14.76 -9.75
N ASN A 192 -13.20 -13.90 -10.43
CA ASN A 192 -14.41 -13.28 -9.87
C ASN A 192 -14.16 -12.57 -8.53
N SER A 193 -13.01 -11.93 -8.38
CA SER A 193 -12.65 -11.15 -7.20
C SER A 193 -12.62 -9.66 -7.51
N PHE A 194 -12.97 -8.87 -6.51
CA PHE A 194 -12.75 -7.43 -6.45
C PHE A 194 -12.18 -7.07 -5.08
N ARG A 195 -11.05 -6.37 -5.04
CA ARG A 195 -10.40 -5.96 -3.80
C ARG A 195 -10.08 -4.48 -3.81
N LEU A 196 -10.46 -3.81 -2.74
CA LEU A 196 -10.02 -2.46 -2.43
C LEU A 196 -9.06 -2.50 -1.27
N ARG A 197 -7.93 -1.82 -1.42
CA ARG A 197 -6.94 -1.59 -0.35
C ARG A 197 -6.82 -0.10 -0.16
N ALA A 198 -6.82 0.37 1.07
CA ALA A 198 -6.58 1.77 1.38
C ALA A 198 -5.52 1.90 2.47
N MET A 199 -4.57 2.80 2.22
CA MET A 199 -3.72 3.37 3.27
C MET A 199 -4.17 4.81 3.50
N TYR A 200 -4.52 5.16 4.74
CA TYR A 200 -4.95 6.52 5.07
C TYR A 200 -4.21 7.07 6.29
N ALA A 201 -3.99 8.39 6.29
CA ALA A 201 -3.42 9.11 7.43
C ALA A 201 -4.43 10.12 7.97
N GLU A 202 -4.59 10.10 9.30
CA GLU A 202 -5.42 11.04 10.05
C GLU A 202 -4.57 12.25 10.44
N GLY A 203 -5.17 13.44 10.35
CA GLY A 203 -4.51 14.73 10.55
C GLY A 203 -4.80 15.46 11.84
#